data_AF-A0A2J6QBC5-F1
#
_entry.id   AF-A0A2J6QBC5-F1
#
_cell.length_a   1.000
_cell.length_b   1.000
_cell.length_c   1.000
_cell.angle_alpha   90.00
_cell.angle_beta   90.00
_cell.angle_gamma   90.00
#
_symmetry.space_group_name_H-M   'P 1'
#
loop_
_entity.id
_entity.type
_entity.pdbx_description
1 polymer ?
#
loop_
_entity_poly.entity_id
_entity_poly.type
_entity_poly.pdbx_seq_one_letter_code
_entity_poly.pdbx_strand_id
1 'polypeptide(L)'
;DGEIVFREPTSGEVPAYAILSYTWGEEEVIYQDLKKGKDKSKTVNKTGWRKIQFCTKQAAIDGLEYFWVDTCCIDKKNTVELGAAINSMFW
;
A
#
# COMPACT_ATOMS: atom_id res chain seq x y z
N ASP A 1 13.96 -11.61 0.98
CA ASP A 1 13.99 -10.89 -0.30
C ASP A 1 13.18 -9.59 -0.38
N GLY A 2 12.52 -9.13 0.69
CA GLY A 2 12.02 -7.75 0.79
C GLY A 2 11.02 -7.32 -0.30
N GLU A 3 10.41 -8.29 -0.99
CA GLU A 3 9.48 -8.02 -2.09
C GLU A 3 8.10 -7.68 -1.53
N ILE A 4 7.57 -6.53 -1.94
CA ILE A 4 6.23 -6.06 -1.57
C ILE A 4 5.22 -6.75 -2.48
N VAL A 5 4.23 -7.40 -1.88
CA VAL A 5 3.17 -8.12 -2.58
C VAL A 5 1.81 -7.66 -2.04
N PHE A 6 0.87 -7.38 -2.93
CA PHE A 6 -0.51 -7.08 -2.54
C PHE A 6 -1.24 -8.34 -2.07
N ARG A 7 -1.98 -8.22 -0.97
CA ARG A 7 -2.92 -9.24 -0.49
C ARG A 7 -4.27 -8.62 -0.21
N GLU A 8 -5.32 -9.30 -0.66
CA GLU A 8 -6.70 -9.01 -0.28
C GLU A 8 -7.10 -9.99 0.84
N PRO A 9 -7.54 -9.50 2.02
CA PRO A 9 -8.01 -10.38 3.08
C PRO A 9 -9.32 -11.05 2.63
N THR A 10 -9.25 -12.35 2.36
CA THR A 10 -10.41 -13.16 2.01
C THR A 10 -10.88 -13.90 3.25
N SER A 11 -12.03 -13.46 3.78
CA SER A 11 -12.81 -14.03 4.90
C SER A 11 -12.22 -13.95 6.34
N GLY A 12 -12.98 -13.28 7.21
CA GLY A 12 -13.04 -13.48 8.67
C GLY A 12 -12.05 -12.69 9.51
N GLU A 13 -10.75 -12.95 9.33
CA GLU A 13 -9.71 -12.42 10.20
C GLU A 13 -8.80 -11.45 9.44
N VAL A 14 -8.88 -10.17 9.83
CA VAL A 14 -7.94 -9.15 9.35
C VAL A 14 -6.66 -9.27 10.16
N PRO A 15 -5.50 -9.57 9.54
CA PRO A 15 -4.25 -9.69 10.29
C PRO A 15 -3.84 -8.32 10.85
N ALA A 16 -3.02 -8.28 11.90
CA ALA A 16 -2.49 -7.02 12.40
C ALA A 16 -1.66 -6.32 11.31
N TYR A 17 -1.91 -5.02 11.11
CA TYR A 17 -1.24 -4.24 10.06
C TYR A 17 -0.96 -2.80 10.52
N ALA A 18 0.09 -2.20 9.98
CA ALA A 18 0.38 -0.79 10.18
C ALA A 18 -0.39 0.05 9.13
N ILE A 19 -0.90 1.21 9.53
CA ILE A 19 -1.48 2.17 8.58
C ILE A 19 -0.55 3.38 8.48
N LEU A 20 -0.16 3.72 7.24
CA LEU A 20 0.53 4.97 6.98
C LEU A 20 -0.50 6.07 6.71
N SER A 21 -0.83 6.85 7.75
CA SER A 21 -1.61 8.08 7.62
C SER A 21 -0.66 9.24 7.30
N TYR A 22 -0.48 9.57 6.03
CA TYR A 22 0.39 10.67 5.60
C TYR A 22 -0.31 11.57 4.57
N THR A 23 0.10 12.84 4.47
CA THR A 23 -0.46 13.79 3.51
C THR A 23 0.09 13.56 2.10
N TRP A 24 -0.78 13.54 1.10
CA TRP A 24 -0.40 13.38 -0.31
C TRP A 24 0.65 14.42 -0.72
N GLY A 25 1.73 13.96 -1.38
CA GLY A 25 2.79 14.79 -1.93
C GLY A 25 3.00 14.56 -3.43
N GLU A 26 4.11 15.08 -3.95
CA GLU A 26 4.47 14.88 -5.36
C GLU A 26 5.02 13.48 -5.61
N GLU A 27 4.76 12.93 -6.81
CA GLU A 27 5.24 11.62 -7.26
C GLU A 27 4.89 10.48 -6.29
N GLU A 28 3.60 10.34 -5.95
CA GLU A 28 3.13 9.18 -5.19
C GLU A 28 3.24 7.88 -6.00
N VAL A 29 3.55 6.80 -5.29
CA VAL A 29 3.48 5.45 -5.84
C VAL A 29 2.02 5.04 -5.81
N ILE A 30 1.47 4.66 -6.96
CA ILE A 30 0.08 4.22 -7.09
C ILE A 30 0.00 2.70 -7.26
N TYR A 31 -1.19 2.13 -7.07
CA TYR A 31 -1.42 0.68 -7.23
C TYR A 31 -0.85 0.13 -8.55
N GLN A 32 -1.04 0.90 -9.63
CA GLN A 32 -0.57 0.55 -10.97
C GLN A 32 0.95 0.50 -11.11
N ASP A 33 1.71 1.16 -10.23
CA ASP A 33 3.19 1.15 -10.25
C ASP A 33 3.78 -0.10 -9.59
N LEU A 34 2.99 -0.75 -8.74
CA LEU A 34 3.37 -1.94 -7.98
C LEU A 34 2.83 -3.24 -8.59
N LYS A 35 2.02 -3.14 -9.64
CA LYS A 35 1.47 -4.30 -10.35
C LYS A 35 2.57 -5.12 -11.02
N LYS A 36 2.44 -6.45 -10.94
CA LYS A 36 3.40 -7.41 -11.54
C LYS A 36 3.61 -7.11 -13.04
N GLY A 37 4.87 -7.07 -13.48
CA GLY A 37 5.24 -6.79 -14.87
C GLY A 37 5.44 -5.30 -15.20
N LYS A 38 5.34 -4.39 -14.23
CA LYS A 38 5.68 -2.98 -14.39
C LYS A 38 7.17 -2.73 -14.16
N ASP A 39 7.67 -1.70 -14.83
CA ASP A 39 9.04 -1.24 -14.69
C ASP A 39 9.26 -0.65 -13.29
N LYS A 40 9.72 -1.50 -12.36
CA LYS A 40 10.02 -1.13 -10.98
C LYS A 40 11.06 0.00 -10.89
N SER A 41 11.90 0.22 -11.91
CA SER A 41 12.92 1.28 -11.91
C SER A 41 12.29 2.69 -11.86
N LYS A 42 11.15 2.88 -12.53
CA LYS A 42 10.39 4.14 -12.47
C LYS A 42 9.72 4.32 -11.13
N THR A 43 9.20 3.24 -10.55
CA THR A 43 8.55 3.24 -9.24
C THR A 43 9.53 3.59 -8.12
N VAL A 44 10.74 3.04 -8.12
CA VAL A 44 11.74 3.32 -7.07
C VAL A 44 12.28 4.76 -7.10
N ASN A 45 12.18 5.44 -8.25
CA ASN A 45 12.62 6.83 -8.41
C ASN A 45 11.58 7.84 -7.91
N LYS A 46 10.36 7.42 -7.63
CA LYS A 46 9.30 8.28 -7.11
C LYS A 46 9.57 8.69 -5.67
N THR A 47 9.27 9.94 -5.33
CA THR A 47 9.40 10.44 -3.95
C THR A 47 8.53 9.64 -2.97
N GLY A 48 7.34 9.19 -3.42
CA GLY A 48 6.46 8.31 -2.65
C GLY A 48 7.08 6.95 -2.30
N TRP A 49 8.07 6.46 -3.05
CA TRP A 49 8.72 5.17 -2.76
C TRP A 49 9.43 5.15 -1.41
N ARG A 50 10.08 6.26 -1.05
CA ARG A 50 10.75 6.40 0.25
C ARG A 50 9.77 6.24 1.41
N LYS A 51 8.52 6.68 1.23
CA LYS A 51 7.45 6.55 2.24
C LYS A 51 7.05 5.09 2.44
N ILE A 52 6.89 4.34 1.34
CA ILE A 52 6.61 2.90 1.39
C ILE A 52 7.75 2.16 2.10
N GLN A 53 9.00 2.48 1.77
CA GLN A 53 10.16 1.89 2.44
C GLN A 53 10.21 2.21 3.93
N PHE A 54 9.89 3.45 4.31
CA PHE A 54 9.80 3.84 5.72
C PHE A 54 8.73 3.03 6.45
N CYS A 55 7.52 2.95 5.89
CA CYS A 55 6.42 2.19 6.47
C CYS A 55 6.75 0.69 6.58
N THR A 56 7.36 0.11 5.55
CA THR A 56 7.81 -1.30 5.57
C THR A 56 8.81 -1.55 6.71
N LYS A 57 9.78 -0.65 6.89
CA LYS A 57 10.78 -0.76 7.97
C LYS A 57 10.14 -0.60 9.34
N GLN A 58 9.24 0.37 9.50
CA GLN A 58 8.56 0.60 10.77
C GLN A 58 7.66 -0.58 11.15
N ALA A 59 6.85 -1.07 10.21
CA ALA A 59 6.03 -2.27 10.41
C ALA A 59 6.88 -3.48 10.83
N ALA A 60 8.03 -3.69 10.19
CA ALA A 60 8.94 -4.78 10.56
C ALA A 60 9.53 -4.61 11.98
N ILE A 61 9.85 -3.38 12.40
CA ILE A 61 10.30 -3.08 13.78
C ILE A 61 9.18 -3.37 14.78
N ASP A 62 7.95 -3.05 14.41
CA ASP A 62 6.75 -3.24 15.25
C ASP A 62 6.25 -4.71 15.21
N GLY A 63 6.92 -5.60 14.48
CA GLY A 63 6.56 -7.02 14.36
C GLY A 63 5.33 -7.27 13.47
N LEU A 64 4.98 -6.32 12.62
CA LEU A 64 3.84 -6.38 11.71
C LEU A 64 4.29 -6.84 10.32
N GLU A 65 3.63 -7.87 9.80
CA GLU A 65 3.90 -8.40 8.45
C GLU A 65 3.17 -7.63 7.35
N TYR A 66 2.16 -6.85 7.72
CA TYR A 66 1.28 -6.14 6.80
C TYR A 66 1.30 -4.65 7.09
N PHE A 67 1.18 -3.87 6.03
CA PHE A 67 0.96 -2.44 6.14
C PHE A 67 0.05 -1.96 5.00
N TRP A 68 -0.60 -0.82 5.23
CA TRP A 68 -1.55 -0.25 4.31
C TRP A 68 -1.19 1.20 3.99
N VAL A 69 -1.22 1.54 2.70
CA VAL A 69 -0.95 2.88 2.17
C VAL A 69 -2.03 3.21 1.14
N ASP A 70 -2.81 4.24 1.38
CA ASP A 70 -3.94 4.70 0.55
C ASP A 70 -3.59 4.93 -0.93
N THR A 71 -2.40 5.46 -1.19
CA THR A 71 -1.92 5.78 -2.53
C THR A 71 -1.80 4.54 -3.41
N CYS A 72 -1.35 3.41 -2.84
CA CYS A 72 -0.98 2.23 -3.59
C CYS A 72 -1.76 0.96 -3.27
N CYS A 73 -2.48 0.89 -2.15
CA CYS A 73 -3.29 -0.26 -1.75
C CYS A 73 -4.71 -0.24 -2.31
N ILE A 74 -5.12 0.83 -2.99
CA ILE A 74 -6.44 0.94 -3.64
C ILE A 74 -6.23 1.07 -5.15
N ASP A 75 -6.83 0.18 -5.95
CA ASP A 75 -6.96 0.43 -7.39
C ASP A 75 -8.04 1.48 -7.65
N LYS A 76 -7.63 2.75 -7.72
CA LYS A 76 -8.52 3.89 -8.02
C LYS A 76 -9.22 3.79 -9.39
N LYS A 77 -8.79 2.88 -10.28
CA LYS A 77 -9.49 2.61 -11.57
C LYS A 77 -10.67 1.66 -11.40
N ASN A 78 -10.71 0.90 -10.31
CA ASN A 78 -11.81 0.01 -9.99
C ASN A 78 -12.75 0.72 -9.02
N THR A 79 -13.84 1.29 -9.56
CA THR A 79 -14.80 2.07 -8.77
C THR A 79 -15.50 1.25 -7.68
N VAL A 80 -15.59 -0.06 -7.84
CA VAL A 80 -16.14 -0.99 -6.83
C VAL A 80 -15.18 -1.13 -5.64
N GLU A 81 -13.89 -1.33 -5.92
CA GLU A 81 -12.83 -1.43 -4.92
C GLU A 81 -12.59 -0.09 -4.21
N LEU A 82 -12.67 1.03 -4.94
CA LEU A 82 -12.58 2.36 -4.36
C LEU A 82 -13.70 2.61 -3.34
N GLY A 83 -14.94 2.21 -3.66
CA GLY A 83 -16.06 2.31 -2.74
C GLY A 83 -15.93 1.41 -1.51
N ALA A 84 -15.46 0.17 -1.71
CA ALA A 84 -15.23 -0.78 -0.62
C ALA A 84 -14.09 -0.35 0.32
N ALA A 85 -12.98 0.17 -0.24
CA ALA A 85 -11.85 0.66 0.52
C ALA A 85 -12.22 1.89 1.36
N ILE A 86 -12.95 2.85 0.79
CA ILE A 86 -13.48 4.00 1.55
C ILE A 86 -14.33 3.52 2.72
N ASN A 87 -15.27 2.59 2.48
CA ASN A 87 -16.13 2.07 3.54
C ASN A 87 -15.38 1.23 4.60
N SER A 88 -14.21 0.69 4.28
CA SER A 88 -13.41 -0.14 5.19
C SER A 88 -12.37 0.66 6.01
N MET A 89 -12.08 1.91 5.62
CA MET A 89 -11.19 2.81 6.37
C MET A 89 -11.85 3.51 7.56
N PHE A 90 -13.18 3.48 7.66
CA PHE A 90 -13.97 4.17 8.68
C PHE A 90 -14.48 3.26 9.82
N TRP A 91 -14.00 2.01 9.91
CA TRP A 91 -14.32 1.09 11.00
C TRP A 91 -13.18 0.96 12.00
#